data_AF-A0A536ETK4-F1
#
_entry.id   AF-A0A536ETK4-F1
#
_cell.length_a   1.000
_cell.length_b   1.000
_cell.length_c   1.000
_cell.angle_alpha   90.00
_cell.angle_beta   90.00
_cell.angle_gamma   90.00
#
_symmetry.space_group_name_H-M   'P 1'
#
loop_
_entity.id
_entity.type
_entity.pdbx_description
1 polymer ?
#
loop_
_entity_poly.entity_id
_entity_poly.type
_entity_poly.pdbx_seq_one_letter_code
_entity_poly.pdbx_strand_id
1 'polypeptide(L)'
;MIQRARLGGTDLEFYPLRDLARAGIEDPSGLPMTVKVLLEGLVRLVEAGVTEESNVGVLAHWPAVAPATAELPFLPARVLMQDFTGVPAVVDLAAMRSAMQRAGKDAGRVDPLVPVDLIIDHSVQVDSFGFRDSYTRNIQKEI
;
A
#
# COMPACT_ATOMS: atom_id res chain seq x y z
N MET A 1 -8.52 -5.28 -21.19
CA MET A 1 -8.34 -4.15 -20.24
C MET A 1 -9.48 -3.13 -20.29
N ILE A 2 -10.01 -2.74 -19.13
CA ILE A 2 -11.08 -1.73 -19.00
C ILE A 2 -10.55 -0.30 -19.12
N GLN A 3 -11.35 0.59 -19.71
CA GLN A 3 -10.99 2.01 -19.87
C GLN A 3 -11.30 2.81 -18.60
N ARG A 4 -10.52 3.86 -18.35
CA ARG A 4 -10.80 4.84 -17.30
C ARG A 4 -12.08 5.62 -17.62
N ALA A 5 -12.87 5.90 -16.58
CA ALA A 5 -14.02 6.79 -16.65
C ALA A 5 -13.75 8.05 -15.82
N ARG A 6 -14.28 9.19 -16.27
CA ARG A 6 -14.20 10.45 -15.54
C ARG A 6 -15.25 10.49 -14.43
N LEU A 7 -14.85 10.90 -13.23
CA LEU A 7 -15.74 11.15 -12.12
C LEU A 7 -16.47 12.49 -12.35
N GLY A 8 -17.80 12.45 -12.46
CA GLY A 8 -18.62 13.60 -12.83
C GLY A 8 -18.37 14.82 -11.95
N GLY A 9 -18.21 15.99 -12.58
CA GLY A 9 -17.95 17.26 -11.89
C GLY A 9 -16.51 17.45 -11.38
N THR A 10 -15.59 16.53 -11.71
CA THR A 10 -14.17 16.62 -11.32
C THR A 10 -13.25 16.34 -12.50
N ASP A 11 -11.95 16.58 -12.36
CA ASP A 11 -10.91 16.13 -13.31
C ASP A 11 -10.33 14.75 -12.93
N LEU A 12 -10.96 14.04 -11.98
CA LEU A 12 -10.50 12.74 -11.53
C LEU A 12 -11.00 11.63 -12.45
N GLU A 13 -10.16 10.62 -12.63
CA GLU A 13 -10.48 9.39 -13.36
C GLU A 13 -10.49 8.19 -12.42
N PHE A 14 -11.25 7.16 -12.78
CA PHE A 14 -11.31 5.90 -12.03
C PHE A 14 -11.56 4.71 -12.95
N TYR A 15 -11.30 3.50 -12.44
CA TYR A 15 -11.61 2.25 -13.11
C TYR A 15 -13.00 1.74 -12.74
N PRO A 16 -14.00 1.79 -13.65
CA PRO A 16 -15.33 1.27 -13.38
C PRO A 16 -15.29 -0.27 -13.39
N LEU A 17 -15.16 -0.91 -12.23
CA LEU A 17 -15.12 -2.38 -12.12
C LEU A 17 -16.29 -3.09 -12.79
N ARG A 18 -17.48 -2.47 -12.83
CA ARG A 18 -18.65 -2.99 -13.56
C ARG A 18 -18.40 -3.28 -15.05
N ASP A 19 -17.41 -2.63 -15.65
CA ASP A 19 -17.07 -2.80 -17.05
C ASP A 19 -16.16 -4.02 -17.28
N LEU A 20 -15.71 -4.72 -16.22
CA LEU A 20 -14.97 -5.99 -16.33
C LEU A 20 -15.80 -7.07 -17.07
N ALA A 21 -17.11 -7.12 -16.83
CA ALA A 21 -18.04 -8.00 -17.54
C ALA A 21 -17.99 -7.80 -19.07
N ARG A 22 -17.80 -6.56 -19.53
CA ARG A 22 -17.69 -6.24 -20.96
C ARG A 22 -16.35 -6.68 -21.55
N ALA A 23 -15.33 -6.83 -20.71
CA ALA A 23 -14.03 -7.36 -21.07
C ALA A 23 -13.95 -8.90 -20.98
N GLY A 24 -15.07 -9.59 -20.71
CA GLY A 24 -15.12 -11.05 -20.58
C GLY A 24 -14.62 -11.58 -19.23
N ILE A 25 -14.48 -10.71 -18.23
CA ILE A 25 -14.13 -11.07 -16.85
C ILE A 25 -15.42 -11.13 -16.02
N GLU A 26 -15.48 -12.01 -15.00
CA GLU A 26 -16.67 -12.17 -14.16
C GLU A 26 -17.18 -10.85 -13.56
N ASP A 27 -18.51 -10.70 -13.43
CA ASP A 27 -19.12 -9.49 -12.88
C ASP A 27 -18.76 -9.31 -11.40
N PRO A 28 -18.01 -8.26 -11.03
CA PRO A 28 -17.57 -8.06 -9.67
C PRO A 28 -18.69 -7.56 -8.74
N SER A 29 -19.91 -7.31 -9.23
CA SER A 29 -21.01 -6.75 -8.44
C SER A 29 -21.28 -7.54 -7.15
N GLY A 30 -21.19 -8.88 -7.21
CA GLY A 30 -21.39 -9.79 -6.08
C GLY A 30 -20.20 -9.91 -5.12
N LEU A 31 -19.03 -9.36 -5.45
CA LEU A 31 -17.83 -9.51 -4.61
C LEU A 31 -17.90 -8.68 -3.33
N PRO A 32 -17.27 -9.12 -2.22
CA PRO A 32 -17.08 -8.30 -1.04
C PRO A 32 -16.30 -7.02 -1.35
N MET A 33 -16.56 -5.97 -0.59
CA MET A 33 -15.87 -4.68 -0.78
C MET A 33 -14.35 -4.81 -0.65
N THR A 34 -13.85 -5.67 0.24
CA THR A 34 -12.41 -5.94 0.39
C THR A 34 -11.79 -6.51 -0.89
N VAL A 35 -12.47 -7.46 -1.54
CA VAL A 35 -12.04 -8.05 -2.81
C VAL A 35 -12.09 -7.02 -3.93
N LYS A 36 -13.14 -6.18 -3.97
CA LYS A 36 -13.25 -5.09 -4.96
C LYS A 36 -12.09 -4.10 -4.87
N VAL A 37 -11.62 -3.77 -3.66
CA VAL A 37 -10.44 -2.89 -3.47
C VAL A 37 -9.19 -3.53 -4.06
N LEU A 38 -8.95 -4.82 -3.78
CA LEU A 38 -7.80 -5.55 -4.34
C LEU A 38 -7.90 -5.68 -5.86
N LEU A 39 -9.11 -5.94 -6.38
CA LEU A 39 -9.38 -6.07 -7.81
C LEU A 39 -9.12 -4.77 -8.57
N GLU A 40 -9.52 -3.62 -8.03
CA GLU A 40 -9.21 -2.31 -8.62
C GLU A 40 -7.70 -2.04 -8.63
N GLY A 41 -7.02 -2.39 -7.53
CA GLY A 41 -5.56 -2.34 -7.46
C GLY A 41 -4.89 -3.19 -8.54
N LEU A 42 -5.36 -4.42 -8.77
CA LEU A 42 -4.84 -5.26 -9.86
C LEU A 42 -5.06 -4.63 -11.23
N VAL A 43 -6.25 -4.07 -11.51
CA VAL A 43 -6.51 -3.39 -12.79
C VAL A 43 -5.49 -2.27 -13.03
N ARG A 44 -5.20 -1.45 -12.01
CA ARG A 44 -4.16 -0.41 -12.09
C ARG A 44 -2.77 -0.99 -12.36
N LEU A 45 -2.45 -2.12 -11.73
CA LEU A 45 -1.15 -2.78 -11.90
C LEU A 45 -0.99 -3.40 -13.30
N VAL A 46 -2.07 -3.86 -13.93
CA VAL A 46 -2.02 -4.31 -15.33
C VAL A 46 -1.75 -3.14 -16.26
N GLU A 47 -2.42 -1.99 -16.07
CA GLU A 47 -2.12 -0.78 -16.85
C GLU A 47 -0.67 -0.33 -16.68
N ALA A 48 -0.16 -0.37 -15.44
CA ALA A 48 1.23 -0.02 -15.14
C ALA A 48 2.26 -1.05 -15.64
N GLY A 49 1.83 -2.15 -16.25
CA GLY A 49 2.71 -3.21 -16.75
C GLY A 49 3.39 -4.03 -15.66
N VAL A 50 2.87 -3.99 -14.42
CA VAL A 50 3.42 -4.71 -13.26
C VAL A 50 2.89 -6.15 -13.21
N THR A 51 1.70 -6.41 -13.77
CA THR A 51 1.08 -7.73 -13.76
C THR A 51 0.23 -7.98 -15.00
N GLU A 52 -0.25 -9.22 -15.16
CA GLU A 52 -1.03 -9.65 -16.31
C GLU A 52 -2.55 -9.58 -16.05
N GLU A 53 -3.33 -9.44 -17.12
CA GLU A 53 -4.81 -9.43 -17.05
C GLU A 53 -5.38 -10.74 -16.51
N SER A 54 -4.64 -11.85 -16.64
CA SER A 54 -4.97 -13.16 -16.04
C SER A 54 -5.18 -13.09 -14.53
N ASN A 55 -4.39 -12.28 -13.81
CA ASN A 55 -4.49 -12.11 -12.36
C ASN A 55 -5.77 -11.36 -11.94
N VAL A 56 -6.26 -10.43 -12.76
CA VAL A 56 -7.57 -9.78 -12.56
C VAL A 56 -8.68 -10.83 -12.66
N GLY A 57 -8.59 -11.71 -13.67
CA GLY A 57 -9.50 -12.83 -13.84
C GLY A 57 -9.52 -13.76 -12.64
N VAL A 58 -8.34 -14.18 -12.14
CA VAL A 58 -8.25 -15.06 -10.95
C VAL A 58 -8.99 -14.46 -9.75
N LEU A 59 -8.76 -13.18 -9.43
CA LEU A 59 -9.40 -12.56 -8.27
C LEU A 59 -10.89 -12.28 -8.48
N ALA A 60 -11.32 -12.00 -9.72
CA ALA A 60 -12.73 -11.77 -10.04
C ALA A 60 -13.60 -13.01 -9.77
N HIS A 61 -13.03 -14.22 -9.82
CA HIS A 61 -13.73 -15.47 -9.53
C HIS A 61 -13.78 -15.83 -8.04
N TRP A 62 -13.34 -14.96 -7.14
CA TRP A 62 -13.42 -15.23 -5.70
C TRP A 62 -14.88 -15.53 -5.27
N PRO A 63 -15.14 -16.56 -4.43
CA PRO A 63 -14.18 -17.36 -3.65
C PRO A 63 -13.80 -18.71 -4.29
N ALA A 64 -13.92 -18.86 -5.61
CA ALA A 64 -13.48 -20.09 -6.27
C ALA A 64 -12.01 -20.39 -5.96
N VAL A 65 -11.67 -21.69 -5.93
CA VAL A 65 -10.30 -22.13 -5.64
C VAL A 65 -9.38 -21.63 -6.74
N ALA A 66 -8.46 -20.73 -6.38
CA ALA A 66 -7.44 -20.24 -7.28
C ALA A 66 -6.43 -21.37 -7.63
N PRO A 67 -5.77 -21.30 -8.80
CA PRO A 67 -4.64 -22.19 -9.11
C PRO A 67 -3.57 -22.12 -8.02
N ALA A 68 -2.94 -23.25 -7.69
CA ALA A 68 -1.89 -23.29 -6.66
C ALA A 68 -0.68 -22.39 -6.97
N THR A 69 -0.49 -22.04 -8.25
CA THR A 69 0.57 -21.15 -8.74
C THR A 69 0.12 -19.69 -8.85
N ALA A 70 -1.11 -19.35 -8.46
CA ALA A 70 -1.60 -17.99 -8.57
C ALA A 70 -1.00 -17.11 -7.46
N GLU A 71 -0.22 -16.11 -7.86
CA GLU A 71 0.30 -15.07 -6.99
C GLU A 71 -0.22 -13.71 -7.47
N LEU A 72 -0.89 -12.98 -6.59
CA LEU A 72 -1.50 -11.70 -6.90
C LEU A 72 -0.65 -10.58 -6.29
N PRO A 73 -0.06 -9.68 -7.11
CA PRO A 73 0.67 -8.55 -6.57
C PRO A 73 -0.31 -7.57 -5.90
N PHE A 74 0.14 -6.99 -4.80
CA PHE A 74 -0.59 -5.95 -4.10
C PHE A 74 0.32 -4.75 -3.90
N LEU A 75 -0.08 -3.61 -4.45
CA LEU A 75 0.59 -2.33 -4.24
C LEU A 75 -0.36 -1.42 -3.46
N PRO A 76 -0.13 -1.18 -2.17
CA PRO A 76 -0.96 -0.28 -1.38
C PRO A 76 -0.77 1.16 -1.85
N ALA A 77 -1.79 2.00 -1.64
CA ALA A 77 -1.72 3.42 -2.00
C ALA A 77 -0.74 4.23 -1.11
N ARG A 78 -0.46 3.75 0.11
CA ARG A 78 0.49 4.34 1.07
C ARG A 78 0.90 3.31 2.12
N VAL A 79 1.97 3.60 2.85
CA VAL A 79 2.43 2.82 4.01
C VAL A 79 2.31 3.66 5.26
N LEU A 80 1.81 3.06 6.35
CA LEU A 80 1.82 3.65 7.68
C LEU A 80 2.81 2.87 8.54
N MET A 81 3.73 3.57 9.19
CA MET A 81 4.76 2.99 10.03
C MET A 81 4.71 3.60 11.43
N GLN A 82 5.04 2.78 12.42
CA GLN A 82 5.34 3.24 13.79
C GLN A 82 6.85 3.31 14.01
N ASP A 83 7.31 3.98 15.06
CA ASP A 83 8.73 4.27 15.35
C ASP A 83 9.62 3.04 15.53
N PHE A 84 9.21 2.02 16.30
CA PHE A 84 9.97 0.78 16.51
C PHE A 84 10.31 0.03 15.21
N THR A 85 9.47 0.10 14.18
CA THR A 85 9.75 -0.50 12.86
C THR A 85 10.18 0.52 11.82
N GLY A 86 9.81 1.78 12.01
CA GLY A 86 10.16 2.90 11.14
C GLY A 86 11.64 3.25 11.23
N VAL A 87 12.19 3.31 12.44
CA VAL A 87 13.63 3.54 12.66
C VAL A 87 14.49 2.51 11.92
N PRO A 88 14.33 1.19 12.12
CA PRO A 88 15.13 0.21 11.38
C PRO A 88 14.89 0.29 9.87
N ALA A 89 13.67 0.57 9.39
CA ALA A 89 13.42 0.72 7.95
C ALA A 89 14.14 1.95 7.35
N VAL A 90 14.21 3.07 8.07
CA VAL A 90 14.99 4.24 7.65
C VAL A 90 16.49 3.95 7.66
N VAL A 91 16.97 3.17 8.64
CA VAL A 91 18.36 2.68 8.67
C VAL A 91 18.65 1.80 7.44
N ASP A 92 17.74 0.89 7.07
CA ASP A 92 17.87 0.07 5.88
C ASP A 92 17.89 0.92 4.60
N LEU A 93 17.04 1.95 4.50
CA LEU A 93 17.07 2.90 3.39
C LEU A 93 18.43 3.60 3.28
N ALA A 94 19.00 4.04 4.39
CA ALA A 94 20.33 4.66 4.44
C ALA A 94 21.44 3.68 4.05
N ALA A 95 21.35 2.41 4.49
CA ALA A 95 22.28 1.35 4.14
C ALA A 95 22.24 1.03 2.63
N MET A 96 21.04 0.94 2.04
CA MET A 96 20.84 0.76 0.61
C MET A 96 21.41 1.93 -0.21
N ARG A 97 21.20 3.18 0.24
CA ARG A 97 21.81 4.37 -0.39
C ARG A 97 23.33 4.31 -0.38
N SER A 98 23.93 3.93 0.75
CA SER A 98 25.37 3.76 0.88
C SER A 98 25.90 2.63 -0.02
N ALA A 99 25.15 1.53 -0.17
CA ALA A 99 25.50 0.44 -1.09
C ALA A 99 25.48 0.90 -2.56
N MET A 100 24.51 1.71 -2.96
CA MET A 100 24.44 2.31 -4.30
C MET A 100 25.66 3.20 -4.59
N GLN A 101 26.05 4.06 -3.65
CA GLN A 101 27.24 4.91 -3.80
C GLN A 101 28.51 4.08 -3.97
N ARG A 102 28.72 3.05 -3.14
CA ARG A 102 29.88 2.14 -3.27
C ARG A 102 29.90 1.41 -4.61
N ALA A 103 28.73 1.16 -5.20
CA ALA A 103 28.60 0.57 -6.52
C ALA A 103 28.72 1.58 -7.68
N GLY A 104 29.01 2.86 -7.41
CA GLY A 104 29.09 3.92 -8.41
C GLY A 104 27.74 4.27 -9.06
N LYS A 105 26.62 3.94 -8.40
CA LYS A 105 25.26 4.20 -8.86
C LYS A 105 24.64 5.38 -8.10
N ASP A 106 23.63 5.98 -8.71
CA ASP A 106 22.85 7.05 -8.08
C ASP A 106 22.05 6.53 -6.87
N ALA A 107 22.39 7.01 -5.68
CA ALA A 107 21.70 6.69 -4.44
C ALA A 107 20.31 7.30 -4.35
N GLY A 108 20.02 8.37 -5.10
CA GLY A 108 18.71 9.00 -5.16
C GLY A 108 17.62 8.08 -5.71
N ARG A 109 18.00 7.00 -6.40
CA ARG A 109 17.07 5.95 -6.84
C ARG A 109 16.51 5.07 -5.72
N VAL A 110 17.06 5.17 -4.52
CA VAL A 110 16.59 4.45 -3.33
C VAL A 110 15.73 5.42 -2.52
N ASP A 111 14.43 5.39 -2.79
CA ASP A 111 13.42 6.23 -2.14
C ASP A 111 12.06 5.51 -2.13
N PRO A 112 11.14 5.83 -1.19
CA PRO A 112 9.81 5.22 -1.18
C PRO A 112 9.01 5.51 -2.45
N LEU A 113 8.39 4.48 -3.03
CA LEU A 113 7.58 4.60 -4.25
C LEU A 113 6.14 5.08 -3.99
N VAL A 114 5.68 4.96 -2.75
CA VAL A 114 4.37 5.41 -2.29
C VAL A 114 4.55 6.28 -1.05
N PRO A 115 3.59 7.16 -0.73
CA PRO A 115 3.64 7.95 0.49
C PRO A 115 3.83 7.06 1.72
N VAL A 116 4.70 7.49 2.62
CA VAL A 116 4.96 6.82 3.90
C VAL A 116 4.75 7.82 5.02
N ASP A 117 3.86 7.48 5.95
CA ASP A 117 3.61 8.25 7.16
C ASP A 117 4.27 7.51 8.34
N LEU A 118 5.20 8.16 9.04
CA LEU A 118 5.83 7.63 10.26
C LEU A 118 5.23 8.29 11.50
N ILE A 119 4.68 7.48 12.39
CA ILE A 119 4.10 7.92 13.66
C ILE A 119 5.04 7.50 14.79
N ILE A 120 5.30 8.44 15.72
CA ILE A 120 6.03 8.16 16.96
C ILE A 120 4.99 8.03 18.07
N ASP A 121 4.78 6.79 18.51
CA ASP A 121 3.77 6.45 19.51
C ASP A 121 4.17 5.29 20.44
N HIS A 122 5.29 4.60 20.19
CA HIS A 122 5.76 3.48 21.01
C HIS A 122 6.88 3.86 22.00
N SER A 123 7.35 5.10 21.98
CA SER A 123 8.42 5.64 22.84
C SER A 123 7.94 6.05 24.25
N VAL A 124 6.72 6.57 24.38
CA VAL A 124 6.19 7.10 25.65
C VAL A 124 5.77 5.96 26.58
N GLN A 125 6.25 6.02 27.82
CA GLN A 125 5.86 5.10 28.89
C GLN A 125 5.08 5.81 30.00
N VAL A 126 4.29 5.05 30.76
CA VAL A 126 3.52 5.58 31.91
C VAL A 126 4.39 5.52 33.16
N ASP A 127 5.37 6.42 33.25
CA ASP A 127 6.25 6.58 34.41
C ASP A 127 5.58 7.26 35.61
N SER A 128 4.64 8.17 35.34
CA SER A 128 3.84 8.91 36.30
C SER A 128 2.36 8.81 35.94
N PHE A 129 1.52 8.56 36.94
CA PHE A 129 0.06 8.51 36.80
C PHE A 129 -0.62 9.16 38.01
N GLY A 130 -1.84 9.67 37.81
CA GLY A 130 -2.69 10.20 38.89
C GLY A 130 -2.35 11.60 39.39
N PHE A 131 -1.36 12.29 38.82
CA PHE A 131 -1.03 13.68 39.17
C PHE A 131 -1.32 14.64 38.02
N ARG A 132 -1.57 15.92 38.34
CA ARG A 132 -1.86 16.96 37.34
C ARG A 132 -0.74 17.15 36.32
N ASP A 133 0.49 16.83 36.69
CA ASP A 133 1.70 16.97 35.87
C ASP A 133 2.17 15.64 35.25
N SER A 134 1.42 14.54 35.38
CA SER A 134 1.81 13.23 34.85
C SER A 134 2.04 13.22 33.34
N TYR A 135 1.23 13.94 32.55
CA TYR A 135 1.45 14.07 31.11
C TYR A 135 2.83 14.67 30.80
N THR A 136 3.14 15.83 31.38
CA THR A 136 4.44 16.49 31.18
C THR A 136 5.60 15.62 31.63
N ARG A 137 5.46 14.92 32.77
CA ARG A 137 6.50 14.02 33.29
C ARG A 137 6.79 12.84 32.37
N ASN A 138 5.75 12.26 31.76
CA ASN A 138 5.92 11.12 30.86
C ASN A 138 6.54 11.55 29.52
N ILE A 139 6.10 12.70 28.97
CA ILE A 139 6.69 13.25 27.74
C ILE A 139 8.16 13.67 27.93
N GLN A 140 8.54 14.20 29.11
CA GLN A 140 9.94 14.53 29.40
C GLN A 140 10.89 13.32 29.42
N LYS A 141 10.34 12.11 29.56
CA LYS A 141 11.08 10.85 29.59
C LYS A 141 11.02 10.07 28.29
N GLU A 142 10.26 10.56 27.31
CA GLU A 142 10.20 9.98 25.98
C GLU A 142 11.60 10.00 25.34
N ILE A 143 11.97 8.88 24.70
CA ILE A 143 13.26 8.68 24.01
C ILE A 143 13.02 8.69 22.51
#